data_AF-A0A838HKX6-F1
#
_entry.id   AF-A0A838HKX6-F1
#
_cell.length_a   1.000
_cell.length_b   1.000
_cell.length_c   1.000
_cell.angle_alpha   90.00
_cell.angle_beta   90.00
_cell.angle_gamma   90.00
#
_symmetry.space_group_name_H-M   'P 1'
#
loop_
_entity.id
_entity.type
_entity.pdbx_description
1 polymer ?
#
loop_
_entity_poly.entity_id
_entity_poly.type
_entity_poly.pdbx_seq_one_letter_code
_entity_poly.pdbx_strand_id
1 'polypeptide(L)'
;AEQWYPGDAYVDWVCADGYNWPPGRPAAQWETLAEIFAAFHVWGTARGKPMMIAETGVQERDRGEKAEWLADVPRQLRDDLPGVRALVYFDSDTIYPWWLDSTPRSLDAFAALAQDPHLNPRREGGPGG
;
A
#
# COMPACT_ATOMS: atom_id res chain seq x y z
N ALA A 1 0.29 -0.76 -18.85
CA ALA A 1 -0.17 0.63 -18.62
C ALA A 1 -0.04 1.51 -19.88
N GLU A 2 1.09 1.47 -20.60
CA GLU A 2 1.36 2.41 -21.71
C GLU A 2 0.26 2.60 -22.76
N GLN A 3 -0.36 1.52 -23.23
CA GLN A 3 -1.37 1.60 -24.30
C GLN A 3 -2.66 2.33 -23.90
N TRP A 4 -2.89 2.54 -22.60
CA TRP A 4 -4.13 3.09 -22.04
C TRP A 4 -3.92 4.36 -21.23
N TYR A 5 -2.69 4.86 -21.16
CA TYR A 5 -2.38 6.07 -20.42
C TYR A 5 -2.73 7.31 -21.26
N PRO A 6 -3.64 8.20 -20.79
CA PRO A 6 -4.12 9.31 -21.60
C PRO A 6 -3.09 10.45 -21.79
N GLY A 7 -1.95 10.38 -21.08
CA GLY A 7 -0.87 11.35 -21.14
C GLY A 7 -0.77 12.22 -19.89
N ASP A 8 0.43 12.70 -19.60
CA ASP A 8 0.75 13.39 -18.33
C ASP A 8 -0.04 14.71 -18.15
N ALA A 9 -0.56 15.28 -19.24
CA ALA A 9 -1.38 16.48 -19.22
C ALA A 9 -2.80 16.26 -18.68
N TYR A 10 -3.25 15.00 -18.61
CA TYR A 10 -4.61 14.62 -18.19
C TYR A 10 -4.63 13.87 -16.85
N VAL A 11 -3.47 13.66 -16.24
CA VAL A 11 -3.32 12.80 -15.05
C VAL A 11 -2.58 13.55 -13.96
N ASP A 12 -3.21 13.63 -12.79
CA ASP A 12 -2.61 14.20 -11.59
C ASP A 12 -1.86 13.14 -10.77
N TRP A 13 -2.42 11.93 -10.68
CA TRP A 13 -1.90 10.81 -9.91
C TRP A 13 -1.95 9.54 -10.72
N VAL A 14 -0.95 8.68 -10.55
CA VAL A 14 -1.02 7.30 -11.04
C VAL A 14 -1.24 6.36 -9.87
N CYS A 15 -2.08 5.35 -10.11
CA CYS A 15 -2.51 4.42 -9.06
C CYS A 15 -2.37 2.97 -9.52
N ALA A 16 -2.18 2.07 -8.57
CA ALA A 16 -2.26 0.64 -8.79
C ALA A 16 -2.89 -0.07 -7.59
N ASP A 17 -3.41 -1.25 -7.88
CA ASP A 17 -3.99 -2.18 -6.91
C ASP A 17 -3.15 -3.45 -6.88
N GLY A 18 -2.97 -4.03 -5.71
CA GLY A 18 -2.14 -5.22 -5.53
C GLY A 18 -2.29 -5.81 -4.14
N TYR A 19 -2.21 -7.13 -4.00
CA TYR A 19 -2.53 -7.81 -2.74
C TYR A 19 -1.58 -8.97 -2.49
N ASN A 20 -1.31 -9.25 -1.20
CA ASN A 20 -0.63 -10.45 -0.76
C ASN A 20 -1.66 -11.57 -0.55
N TRP A 21 -1.77 -12.47 -1.54
CA TRP A 21 -2.89 -13.40 -1.71
C TRP A 21 -2.90 -14.69 -0.87
N PRO A 22 -1.78 -15.25 -0.37
CA PRO A 22 -1.84 -16.43 0.49
C PRO A 22 -2.59 -16.15 1.79
N PRO A 23 -3.43 -17.08 2.29
CA PRO A 23 -3.65 -18.44 1.76
C PRO A 23 -4.77 -18.53 0.71
N GLY A 24 -5.52 -17.45 0.43
CA GLY A 24 -6.75 -17.47 -0.34
C GLY A 24 -6.62 -17.80 -1.83
N ARG A 25 -5.47 -17.55 -2.48
CA ARG A 25 -5.23 -17.99 -3.87
C ARG A 25 -4.25 -19.17 -3.95
N PRO A 26 -4.65 -20.30 -4.56
CA PRO A 26 -3.72 -21.41 -4.83
C PRO A 26 -2.52 -20.95 -5.65
N ALA A 27 -1.34 -21.48 -5.32
CA ALA A 27 -0.04 -21.19 -5.95
C ALA A 27 0.48 -19.74 -5.83
N ALA A 28 -0.28 -18.82 -5.23
CA ALA A 28 0.24 -17.51 -4.89
C ALA A 28 1.39 -17.64 -3.90
N GLN A 29 2.43 -16.83 -4.08
CA GLN A 29 3.53 -16.73 -3.15
C GLN A 29 3.28 -15.60 -2.16
N TRP A 30 3.94 -15.67 -1.01
CA TRP A 30 3.93 -14.56 -0.07
C TRP A 30 4.81 -13.45 -0.63
N GLU A 31 4.27 -12.24 -0.74
CA GLU A 31 4.96 -11.10 -1.33
C GLU A 31 4.90 -9.91 -0.37
N THR A 32 6.02 -9.19 -0.27
CA THR A 32 6.10 -7.89 0.38
C THR A 32 5.37 -6.82 -0.46
N LEU A 33 5.07 -5.67 0.13
CA LEU A 33 4.48 -4.55 -0.59
C LEU A 33 5.37 -4.11 -1.77
N ALA A 34 6.68 -4.04 -1.56
CA ALA A 34 7.67 -3.66 -2.57
C ALA A 34 7.66 -4.63 -3.77
N GLU A 35 7.59 -5.94 -3.52
CA GLU A 35 7.51 -6.94 -4.60
C GLU A 35 6.22 -6.78 -5.42
N ILE A 36 5.07 -6.62 -4.75
CA ILE A 36 3.77 -6.44 -5.41
C ILE A 36 3.77 -5.21 -6.33
N PHE A 37 4.35 -4.10 -5.87
CA PHE A 37 4.29 -2.81 -6.56
C PHE A 37 5.55 -2.46 -7.35
N ALA A 38 6.56 -3.33 -7.45
CA ALA A 38 7.83 -3.03 -8.12
C ALA A 38 7.64 -2.58 -9.59
N ALA A 39 6.84 -3.32 -10.37
CA ALA A 39 6.58 -2.98 -11.76
C ALA A 39 5.81 -1.66 -11.92
N PHE A 40 4.85 -1.41 -11.02
CA PHE A 40 4.11 -0.15 -10.97
C PHE A 40 5.04 1.02 -10.65
N HIS A 41 5.93 0.86 -9.68
CA HIS A 41 6.88 1.89 -9.26
C HIS A 41 7.84 2.29 -10.38
N VAL A 42 8.42 1.29 -11.07
CA VAL A 42 9.29 1.53 -12.24
C VAL A 42 8.54 2.32 -13.31
N TRP A 43 7.31 1.91 -13.62
CA TRP A 43 6.49 2.59 -14.63
C TRP A 43 6.08 4.01 -14.21
N GLY A 44 5.66 4.19 -12.96
CA GLY A 44 5.18 5.47 -12.43
C GLY A 44 6.30 6.51 -12.25
N THR A 45 7.50 6.07 -11.86
CA THR A 45 8.66 6.95 -11.72
C THR A 45 9.01 7.68 -13.02
N ALA A 46 8.83 7.02 -14.17
CA ALA A 46 9.06 7.63 -15.48
C ALA A 46 8.09 8.79 -15.82
N ARG A 47 6.98 8.93 -15.07
CA ARG A 47 5.94 9.95 -15.31
C ARG A 47 6.13 11.25 -14.52
N GLY A 48 6.97 11.22 -13.49
CA GLY A 48 7.15 12.38 -12.60
C GLY A 48 5.88 12.81 -11.86
N LYS A 49 4.89 11.91 -11.72
CA LYS A 49 3.62 12.13 -11.03
C LYS A 49 3.65 11.47 -9.64
N PRO A 50 2.92 11.99 -8.65
CA PRO A 50 2.74 11.29 -7.39
C PRO A 50 2.05 9.94 -7.63
N MET A 51 2.52 8.91 -6.91
CA MET A 51 1.99 7.55 -6.98
C MET A 51 1.12 7.24 -5.76
N MET A 52 0.05 6.47 -5.97
CA MET A 52 -0.82 5.95 -4.92
C MET A 52 -0.97 4.44 -5.06
N ILE A 53 -0.91 3.73 -3.93
CA ILE A 53 -1.42 2.37 -3.83
C ILE A 53 -2.91 2.51 -3.48
N ALA A 54 -3.77 2.36 -4.49
CA ALA A 54 -5.19 2.68 -4.37
C ALA A 54 -6.00 1.54 -3.74
N GLU A 55 -5.53 0.30 -3.88
CA GLU A 55 -6.02 -0.82 -3.09
C GLU A 55 -4.86 -1.77 -2.74
N THR A 56 -4.77 -2.14 -1.47
CA THR A 56 -3.91 -3.25 -1.04
C THR A 56 -4.47 -3.98 0.16
N GLY A 57 -4.04 -5.22 0.34
CA GLY A 57 -4.40 -6.03 1.49
C GLY A 57 -3.50 -7.25 1.63
N VAL A 58 -3.48 -7.81 2.83
CA VAL A 58 -2.81 -9.07 3.16
C VAL A 58 -3.77 -9.95 3.94
N GLN A 59 -3.82 -11.24 3.61
CA GLN A 59 -4.61 -12.21 4.37
C GLN A 59 -3.76 -12.77 5.52
N GLU A 60 -4.43 -13.20 6.58
CA GLU A 60 -3.76 -13.93 7.67
C GLU A 60 -3.50 -15.38 7.20
N ARG A 61 -2.24 -15.73 6.96
CA ARG A 61 -1.82 -17.11 6.66
C ARG A 61 -1.45 -17.85 7.94
N ASP A 62 -0.42 -17.36 8.62
CA ASP A 62 0.00 -17.83 9.93
C ASP A 62 -0.05 -16.70 10.97
N ARG A 63 -0.19 -17.07 12.25
CA ARG A 63 -0.37 -16.11 13.35
C ARG A 63 0.77 -15.08 13.38
N GLY A 64 0.44 -13.83 13.05
CA GLY A 64 1.33 -12.69 13.21
C GLY A 64 2.04 -12.25 11.94
N GLU A 65 2.01 -13.05 10.88
CA GLU A 65 2.65 -12.70 9.60
C GLU A 65 2.03 -11.45 8.98
N LYS A 66 0.71 -11.28 9.11
CA LYS A 66 0.02 -10.06 8.68
C LYS A 66 0.48 -8.83 9.45
N ALA A 67 0.66 -8.95 10.76
CA ALA A 67 1.15 -7.86 11.59
C ALA A 67 2.58 -7.47 11.21
N GLU A 68 3.44 -8.45 10.94
CA GLU A 68 4.82 -8.24 10.46
C GLU A 68 4.83 -7.58 9.07
N TRP A 69 3.99 -8.05 8.16
CA TRP A 69 3.83 -7.45 6.83
C TRP A 69 3.42 -5.98 6.91
N LEU A 70 2.42 -5.66 7.75
CA LEU A 70 1.95 -4.28 7.97
C LEU A 70 3.03 -3.41 8.64
N ALA A 71 3.80 -3.97 9.56
CA ALA A 71 4.88 -3.24 10.25
C ALA A 71 6.06 -2.88 9.32
N ASP A 72 6.27 -3.66 8.25
CA ASP A 72 7.33 -3.41 7.27
C ASP A 72 6.94 -2.40 6.18
N VAL A 73 5.65 -2.17 5.97
CA VAL A 73 5.13 -1.24 4.95
C VAL A 73 5.81 0.14 5.00
N PRO A 74 5.95 0.82 6.15
CA PRO A 74 6.55 2.16 6.16
C PRO A 74 8.00 2.18 5.70
N ARG A 75 8.79 1.15 6.04
CA ARG A 75 10.17 1.03 5.57
C ARG A 75 10.19 0.86 4.05
N GLN A 76 9.34 -0.01 3.51
CA GLN A 76 9.27 -0.26 2.06
C GLN A 76 8.81 0.97 1.28
N LEU A 77 7.86 1.76 1.81
CA LEU A 77 7.45 3.01 1.20
C LEU A 77 8.56 4.06 1.14
N ARG A 78 9.44 4.09 2.13
CA ARG A 78 10.58 5.02 2.19
C ARG A 78 11.74 4.58 1.30
N ASP A 79 12.11 3.31 1.40
CA ASP A 79 13.38 2.81 0.87
C ASP A 79 13.19 2.21 -0.54
N ASP A 80 12.10 1.49 -0.77
CA ASP A 80 11.88 0.65 -1.96
C ASP A 80 10.89 1.28 -2.95
N LEU A 81 9.91 2.05 -2.47
CA LEU A 81 8.85 2.67 -3.27
C LEU A 81 8.81 4.22 -3.16
N PRO A 82 9.95 4.93 -3.32
CA PRO A 82 9.97 6.38 -3.19
C PRO A 82 9.03 7.05 -4.21
N GLY A 83 8.29 8.06 -3.77
CA GLY A 83 7.30 8.75 -4.62
C GLY A 83 5.88 8.21 -4.49
N VAL A 84 5.68 7.07 -3.83
CA VAL A 84 4.36 6.69 -3.30
C VAL A 84 4.01 7.62 -2.13
N ARG A 85 2.91 8.35 -2.28
CA ARG A 85 2.46 9.40 -1.33
C ARG A 85 1.18 9.04 -0.59
N ALA A 86 0.50 7.99 -1.01
CA ALA A 86 -0.74 7.53 -0.40
C ALA A 86 -0.86 6.01 -0.53
N LEU A 87 -1.44 5.39 0.49
CA LEU A 87 -1.79 3.98 0.53
C LEU A 87 -3.21 3.88 1.09
N VAL A 88 -4.07 3.15 0.38
CA VAL A 88 -5.44 2.87 0.77
C VAL A 88 -5.56 1.37 1.00
N TYR A 89 -5.86 1.00 2.23
CA TYR A 89 -6.05 -0.40 2.61
C TYR A 89 -7.49 -0.84 2.31
N PHE A 90 -7.63 -1.99 1.67
CA PHE A 90 -8.92 -2.57 1.32
C PHE A 90 -9.45 -3.44 2.47
N ASP A 91 -10.17 -2.82 3.39
CA ASP A 91 -10.79 -3.49 4.55
C ASP A 91 -12.12 -4.14 4.14
N SER A 92 -12.10 -5.43 3.80
CA SER A 92 -13.28 -6.15 3.31
C SER A 92 -13.20 -7.65 3.61
N ASP A 93 -14.36 -8.28 3.74
CA ASP A 93 -14.55 -9.73 3.92
C ASP A 93 -15.31 -10.39 2.77
N THR A 94 -15.67 -9.63 1.72
CA THR A 94 -16.73 -10.04 0.78
C THR A 94 -16.30 -11.15 -0.18
N ILE A 95 -15.04 -11.12 -0.64
CA ILE A 95 -14.49 -12.14 -1.57
C ILE A 95 -13.33 -12.89 -0.91
N TYR A 96 -12.46 -12.16 -0.23
CA TYR A 96 -11.33 -12.68 0.54
C TYR A 96 -11.27 -11.95 1.89
N PRO A 97 -10.69 -12.58 2.92
CA PRO A 97 -10.59 -12.01 4.26
C PRO A 97 -9.46 -10.97 4.34
N TRP A 98 -9.70 -9.77 3.83
CA TRP A 98 -8.74 -8.66 3.87
C TRP A 98 -8.82 -7.85 5.17
N TRP A 99 -9.89 -8.03 5.96
CA TRP A 99 -10.18 -7.24 7.15
C TRP A 99 -8.96 -7.00 8.05
N LEU A 100 -8.77 -5.76 8.50
CA LEU A 100 -7.58 -5.31 9.22
C LEU A 100 -7.38 -6.00 10.57
N ASP A 101 -8.48 -6.34 11.23
CA ASP A 101 -8.55 -6.85 12.59
C ASP A 101 -8.66 -8.38 12.68
N SER A 102 -8.02 -9.10 11.75
CA SER A 102 -7.92 -10.57 11.79
C SER A 102 -7.32 -11.08 13.09
N THR A 103 -6.44 -10.28 13.71
CA THR A 103 -5.97 -10.45 15.07
C THR A 103 -5.81 -9.08 15.75
N PRO A 104 -5.73 -9.01 17.09
CA PRO A 104 -5.35 -7.76 17.77
C PRO A 104 -4.00 -7.21 17.29
N ARG A 105 -3.04 -8.10 17.00
CA ARG A 105 -1.71 -7.72 16.51
C ARG A 105 -1.76 -7.06 15.13
N SER A 106 -2.64 -7.50 14.22
CA SER A 106 -2.76 -6.89 12.89
C SER A 106 -3.38 -5.50 12.97
N LEU A 107 -4.38 -5.31 13.84
CA LEU A 107 -4.97 -4.00 14.10
C LEU A 107 -3.95 -3.03 14.70
N ASP A 108 -3.19 -3.47 15.71
CA ASP A 108 -2.14 -2.65 16.33
C ASP A 108 -1.04 -2.25 15.32
N ALA A 109 -0.62 -3.18 14.46
CA ALA A 109 0.36 -2.90 13.40
C ALA A 109 -0.18 -1.89 12.38
N PHE A 110 -1.45 -2.00 11.98
CA PHE A 110 -2.08 -1.03 11.10
C PHE A 110 -2.21 0.35 11.76
N ALA A 111 -2.58 0.40 13.04
CA ALA A 111 -2.65 1.65 13.78
C ALA A 111 -1.28 2.34 13.85
N ALA A 112 -0.20 1.59 14.05
CA ALA A 112 1.16 2.10 14.00
C ALA A 112 1.54 2.62 12.59
N LEU A 113 1.22 1.86 11.54
CA LEU A 113 1.40 2.28 10.14
C LEU A 113 0.67 3.60 9.84
N ALA A 114 -0.57 3.75 10.29
CA ALA A 114 -1.38 4.97 10.08
C ALA A 114 -0.82 6.20 10.82
N GLN A 115 0.08 6.02 11.80
CA GLN A 115 0.78 7.09 12.48
C GLN A 115 2.18 7.36 11.91
N ASP A 116 2.62 6.62 10.88
CA ASP A 116 3.94 6.84 10.29
C ASP A 116 4.00 8.24 9.63
N PRO A 117 5.00 9.08 9.95
CA PRO A 117 5.09 10.44 9.42
C PRO A 117 5.14 10.54 7.89
N HIS A 118 5.54 9.47 7.19
CA HIS A 118 5.55 9.43 5.73
C HIS A 118 4.13 9.41 5.14
N LEU A 119 3.18 8.79 5.83
CA LEU A 119 1.78 8.66 5.42
C LEU A 119 0.84 9.60 6.17
N ASN A 120 1.23 10.04 7.38
CA ASN A 120 0.51 10.99 8.19
C ASN A 120 1.42 12.20 8.54
N PRO A 121 1.84 12.99 7.53
CA PRO A 121 2.62 14.18 7.78
C PRO A 121 1.76 15.15 8.58
N ARG A 122 2.27 15.61 9.73
CA ARG A 122 1.61 16.70 10.45
C ARG A 122 1.52 17.89 9.53
N ARG A 123 0.35 18.53 9.45
CA ARG A 123 0.26 19.87 8.86
C ARG A 123 1.19 20.77 9.68
N GLU A 124 2.31 21.20 9.08
CA GLU A 124 3.02 22.34 9.60
C GLU A 124 2.03 23.50 9.61
N GLY A 125 1.89 24.15 10.78
CA GLY A 125 0.88 25.17 11.00
C GLY A 125 0.94 26.24 9.92
N GLY A 126 -0.10 26.30 9.09
CA GLY A 126 -0.38 27.52 8.33
C GLY A 126 -0.61 28.67 9.32
N PRO A 127 -0.15 29.90 9.02
CA PRO A 127 -0.40 31.02 9.90
C PRO A 127 -1.93 31.18 10.06
N GLY A 128 -2.38 31.17 11.31
CA GLY A 128 -3.77 31.48 11.63
C GLY A 128 -4.11 32.87 11.10
N GLY A 129 -5.21 32.95 10.34
CA GLY A 129 -5.94 34.18 10.07
C GLY A 129 -7.04 34.38 11.09
#